data_AF-A0A956R3W2-F1
#
_entry.id   AF-A0A956R3W2-F1
#
_cell.length_a   1.000
_cell.length_b   1.000
_cell.length_c   1.000
_cell.angle_alpha   90.00
_cell.angle_beta   90.00
_cell.angle_gamma   90.00
#
_symmetry.space_group_name_H-M   'P 1'
#
loop_
_entity.id
_entity.type
_entity.pdbx_description
1 polymer ?
#
loop_
_entity_poly.entity_id
_entity_poly.type
_entity_poly.pdbx_seq_one_letter_code
_entity_poly.pdbx_strand_id
1 'polypeptide(L)'
;VELAVAEALLDGLRRLDENALMGPHMPDVDDVYIRDDAKVSRMAREILARDELDVLELINGRNSVKEIARRTRTGTFAVARIVYRLSKSNVVRRRVTPVTV
;
A
#
# COMPACT_ATOMS: atom_id res chain seq x y z
N VAL A 1 18.85 -20.22 -20.77
CA VAL A 1 17.82 -19.38 -21.42
C VAL A 1 16.42 -19.82 -21.03
N GLU A 2 16.13 -21.12 -21.08
CA GLU A 2 14.82 -21.69 -20.75
C GLU A 2 14.37 -21.43 -19.29
N LEU A 3 15.28 -21.57 -18.32
CA LEU A 3 14.98 -21.30 -16.89
C LEU A 3 14.61 -19.83 -16.62
N ALA A 4 15.27 -18.89 -17.31
CA ALA A 4 15.01 -17.45 -17.16
C ALA A 4 13.64 -17.04 -17.73
N VAL A 5 13.19 -17.71 -18.79
CA VAL A 5 11.83 -17.49 -19.36
C VAL A 5 10.77 -18.03 -18.41
N ALA A 6 11.00 -19.20 -17.82
CA ALA A 6 10.09 -19.79 -16.84
C ALA A 6 9.97 -18.91 -15.58
N GLU A 7 11.08 -18.40 -15.03
CA GLU A 7 11.07 -17.48 -13.89
C GLU A 7 10.32 -16.18 -14.20
N ALA A 8 10.53 -15.58 -15.39
CA ALA A 8 9.83 -14.39 -15.81
C ALA A 8 8.31 -14.62 -15.95
N LEU A 9 7.89 -15.78 -16.46
CA LEU A 9 6.48 -16.16 -16.57
C LEU A 9 5.85 -16.39 -15.19
N LEU A 10 6.55 -17.08 -14.28
CA LEU A 10 6.08 -17.31 -12.91
C LEU A 10 5.96 -16.00 -12.13
N ASP A 11 6.93 -15.08 -12.25
CA ASP A 11 6.83 -13.76 -11.62
C ASP A 11 5.71 -12.91 -12.26
N GLY A 12 5.50 -13.04 -13.57
CA GLY A 12 4.37 -12.42 -14.28
C GLY A 12 3.02 -12.91 -13.76
N LEU A 13 2.85 -14.24 -13.63
CA LEU A 13 1.64 -14.86 -13.06
C LEU A 13 1.44 -14.46 -11.59
N ARG A 14 2.51 -14.45 -10.79
CA ARG A 14 2.46 -14.01 -9.39
C ARG A 14 1.99 -12.56 -9.26
N ARG A 15 2.51 -11.65 -10.10
CA ARG A 15 2.07 -10.23 -10.12
C ARG A 15 0.61 -10.08 -10.56
N LEU A 16 0.16 -10.88 -11.53
CA LEU A 16 -1.25 -10.91 -11.95
C LEU A 16 -2.16 -11.42 -10.83
N ASP A 17 -1.77 -12.50 -10.17
CA ASP A 17 -2.52 -13.09 -9.05
C ASP A 17 -2.56 -12.16 -7.84
N GLU A 18 -1.43 -11.52 -7.50
CA GLU A 18 -1.39 -10.46 -6.50
C GLU A 18 -2.37 -9.32 -6.81
N ASN A 19 -2.43 -8.89 -8.07
CA ASN A 19 -3.37 -7.86 -8.51
C ASN A 19 -4.83 -8.35 -8.42
N ALA A 20 -5.10 -9.61 -8.75
CA ALA A 20 -6.43 -10.21 -8.64
C ALA A 20 -6.88 -10.36 -7.18
N LEU A 21 -5.99 -10.79 -6.28
CA LEU A 21 -6.21 -10.90 -4.83
C LEU A 21 -6.40 -9.52 -4.17
N MET A 22 -5.76 -8.49 -4.70
CA MET A 22 -5.96 -7.12 -4.23
C MET A 22 -7.33 -6.55 -4.64
N GLY A 23 -7.89 -6.94 -5.79
CA GLY A 23 -9.06 -6.31 -6.41
C GLY A 23 -10.19 -5.89 -5.45
N PRO A 24 -10.71 -6.77 -4.59
CA PRO A 24 -11.79 -6.44 -3.63
C PRO A 24 -11.34 -5.62 -2.42
N HIS A 25 -10.04 -5.60 -2.12
CA HIS A 25 -9.44 -4.99 -0.93
C HIS A 25 -8.51 -3.81 -1.28
N MET A 26 -8.49 -3.41 -2.55
CA MET A 26 -7.67 -2.31 -3.02
C MET A 26 -8.22 -1.01 -2.42
N PRO A 27 -7.37 -0.17 -1.82
CA PRO A 27 -7.77 1.16 -1.38
C PRO A 27 -8.40 1.96 -2.53
N ASP A 28 -9.54 2.58 -2.27
CA ASP A 28 -10.11 3.57 -3.18
C ASP A 28 -9.29 4.87 -3.15
N VAL A 29 -9.40 5.68 -4.19
CA VAL A 29 -8.70 6.96 -4.32
C VAL A 29 -9.09 7.97 -3.23
N ASP A 30 -10.32 7.85 -2.72
CA ASP A 30 -10.85 8.70 -1.65
C ASP A 30 -10.63 8.12 -0.24
N ASP A 31 -10.09 6.91 -0.14
CA ASP A 31 -9.84 6.29 1.15
C ASP A 31 -8.76 7.00 1.95
N VAL A 32 -8.98 7.06 3.26
CA VAL A 32 -8.07 7.67 4.23
C VAL A 32 -7.60 6.58 5.19
N TYR A 33 -6.31 6.56 5.48
CA TYR A 33 -5.69 5.57 6.36
C TYR A 33 -5.02 6.25 7.57
N ILE A 34 -4.94 5.51 8.68
CA ILE A 34 -4.25 5.89 9.91
C ILE A 34 -3.12 4.89 10.14
N ARG A 35 -1.91 5.38 10.44
CA ARG A 35 -0.77 4.56 10.80
C ARG A 35 -0.74 4.23 12.29
N ASP A 36 -0.16 3.08 12.64
CA ASP A 36 0.12 2.68 14.01
C ASP A 36 1.61 2.95 14.31
N ASP A 37 1.89 4.09 14.95
CA ASP A 37 3.27 4.57 15.20
C ASP A 37 4.12 3.57 16.01
N ALA A 38 3.50 2.79 16.89
CA ALA A 38 4.19 1.79 17.71
C ALA A 38 4.65 0.59 16.87
N LYS A 39 3.90 0.22 15.83
CA LYS A 39 4.29 -0.84 14.89
C LYS A 39 5.23 -0.32 13.80
N VAL A 40 4.99 0.90 13.30
CA VAL A 40 5.87 1.58 12.34
C VAL A 40 7.29 1.68 12.87
N SER A 41 7.47 2.06 14.14
CA SER A 41 8.79 2.17 14.77
C SER A 41 9.59 0.86 14.79
N ARG A 42 8.91 -0.30 14.79
CA ARG A 42 9.54 -1.62 14.74
C ARG A 42 9.84 -2.12 13.33
N MET A 43 9.15 -1.58 12.32
CA MET A 43 9.17 -2.10 10.94
C MET A 43 9.90 -1.18 9.95
N ALA A 44 9.86 0.13 10.17
CA ALA A 44 10.14 1.11 9.13
C ALA A 44 11.63 1.29 8.79
N ARG A 45 12.56 0.98 9.69
CA ARG A 45 13.99 1.27 9.45
C ARG A 45 14.79 0.17 8.76
N GLU A 46 14.29 -1.07 8.75
CA GLU A 46 15.09 -2.20 8.27
C GLU A 46 14.52 -2.87 6.99
N ILE A 47 13.25 -2.61 6.62
CA ILE A 47 12.55 -3.42 5.60
C ILE A 47 11.93 -2.59 4.46
N LEU A 48 11.55 -1.33 4.69
CA LEU A 48 10.77 -0.57 3.71
C LEU A 48 11.64 0.10 2.65
N ALA A 49 11.19 0.02 1.39
CA ALA A 49 11.79 0.81 0.31
C ALA A 49 11.49 2.30 0.49
N ARG A 50 12.31 3.17 -0.12
CA ARG A 50 12.18 4.64 0.00
C ARG A 50 10.79 5.15 -0.38
N ASP A 51 10.23 4.66 -1.48
CA ASP A 51 8.89 5.06 -1.93
C ASP A 51 7.78 4.62 -0.94
N GLU A 52 7.98 3.50 -0.24
CA GLU A 52 7.04 3.03 0.79
C GLU A 52 7.11 3.90 2.04
N LEU A 53 8.31 4.37 2.41
CA LEU A 53 8.50 5.33 3.49
C LEU A 53 7.83 6.66 3.18
N ASP A 54 8.05 7.21 1.96
CA ASP A 54 7.44 8.47 1.54
C ASP A 54 5.90 8.42 1.59
N VAL A 55 5.31 7.28 1.19
CA VAL A 55 3.86 7.04 1.31
C VAL A 55 3.46 6.93 2.79
N LEU A 56 4.18 6.15 3.59
CA LEU A 56 3.87 5.90 5.01
C LEU A 56 3.93 7.19 5.86
N GLU A 57 4.86 8.10 5.57
CA GLU A 57 4.98 9.39 6.24
C GLU A 57 3.74 10.27 6.03
N LEU A 58 3.07 10.15 4.89
CA LEU A 58 1.89 10.91 4.54
C LEU A 58 0.58 10.30 5.06
N ILE A 59 0.60 9.05 5.56
CA ILE A 59 -0.56 8.39 6.16
C ILE A 59 -0.78 8.91 7.59
N ASN A 60 -1.72 9.84 7.74
CA ASN A 60 -1.94 10.59 8.99
C ASN A 60 -3.42 10.71 9.39
N GLY A 61 -4.31 9.91 8.79
CA GLY A 61 -5.74 9.99 9.02
C GLY A 61 -6.45 11.17 8.37
N ARG A 62 -5.77 11.99 7.56
CA ARG A 62 -6.34 13.15 6.86
C ARG A 62 -6.17 13.06 5.35
N ASN A 63 -4.98 12.68 4.88
CA ASN A 63 -4.71 12.57 3.45
C ASN A 63 -5.40 11.31 2.88
N SER A 64 -6.14 11.50 1.79
CA SER A 64 -6.67 10.43 0.93
C SER A 64 -5.59 9.82 0.03
N VAL A 65 -5.83 8.63 -0.50
CA VAL A 65 -4.90 7.95 -1.44
C VAL A 65 -4.55 8.84 -2.63
N LYS A 66 -5.51 9.57 -3.21
CA LYS A 66 -5.26 10.52 -4.32
C LYS A 66 -4.38 11.70 -3.91
N GLU A 67 -4.50 12.19 -2.67
CA GLU A 67 -3.69 13.31 -2.18
C GLU A 67 -2.26 12.86 -1.89
N ILE A 68 -2.09 11.66 -1.34
CA ILE A 68 -0.77 11.05 -1.13
C ILE A 68 -0.07 10.90 -2.48
N ALA A 69 -0.75 10.31 -3.48
CA ALA A 69 -0.24 10.14 -4.84
C ALA A 69 0.24 11.47 -5.46
N ARG A 70 -0.54 12.54 -5.32
CA ARG A 70 -0.15 13.87 -5.82
C ARG A 70 1.10 14.42 -5.12
N ARG A 71 1.23 14.22 -3.81
CA ARG A 71 2.35 14.75 -3.01
C ARG A 71 3.65 13.99 -3.25
N THR A 72 3.59 12.67 -3.36
CA THR A 72 4.77 11.84 -3.66
C THR A 72 5.13 11.85 -5.16
N ARG A 73 4.26 12.40 -6.02
CA ARG A 73 4.34 12.28 -7.49
C ARG A 73 4.34 10.81 -7.95
N THR A 74 3.76 9.93 -7.14
CA THR A 74 3.55 8.51 -7.43
C THR A 74 2.15 8.32 -7.99
N GLY A 75 1.97 7.46 -8.99
CA GLY A 75 0.64 7.15 -9.52
C GLY A 75 -0.29 6.55 -8.44
N THR A 76 -1.58 6.89 -8.50
CA THR A 76 -2.60 6.43 -7.52
C THR A 76 -2.62 4.92 -7.34
N PHE A 77 -2.48 4.15 -8.43
CA PHE A 77 -2.43 2.68 -8.36
C PHE A 77 -1.23 2.17 -7.56
N ALA A 78 -0.05 2.77 -7.76
CA ALA A 78 1.15 2.39 -7.02
C ALA A 78 1.03 2.73 -5.54
N VAL A 79 0.45 3.89 -5.20
CA VAL A 79 0.13 4.24 -3.81
C VAL A 79 -0.88 3.26 -3.21
N ALA A 80 -1.97 2.95 -3.92
CA ALA A 80 -2.97 1.98 -3.45
C ALA A 80 -2.35 0.60 -3.17
N ARG A 81 -1.44 0.13 -4.03
CA ARG A 81 -0.67 -1.11 -3.79
C ARG A 81 0.23 -1.04 -2.55
N ILE A 82 0.92 0.08 -2.34
CA ILE A 82 1.76 0.29 -1.14
C ILE A 82 0.88 0.27 0.11
N VAL A 83 -0.21 1.04 0.11
CA VAL A 83 -1.16 1.11 1.23
C VAL A 83 -1.77 -0.26 1.52
N TYR A 84 -2.13 -1.04 0.49
CA TYR A 84 -2.59 -2.42 0.67
C TYR A 84 -1.56 -3.29 1.38
N ARG A 85 -0.28 -3.26 0.96
CA ARG A 85 0.79 -4.03 1.62
C ARG A 85 0.98 -3.63 3.08
N LEU A 86 1.01 -2.33 3.35
CA LEU A 86 1.10 -1.78 4.71
C LEU A 86 -0.12 -2.17 5.57
N SER A 87 -1.30 -2.23 4.97
CA SER A 87 -2.51 -2.65 5.67
C SER A 87 -2.48 -4.14 5.99
N LYS A 88 -1.98 -4.97 5.07
CA LYS A 88 -1.82 -6.42 5.25
C LYS A 88 -0.77 -6.75 6.33
N SER A 89 0.25 -5.93 6.50
CA SER A 89 1.23 -6.04 7.60
C SER A 89 0.76 -5.41 8.91
N ASN A 90 -0.50 -4.95 8.98
CA ASN A 90 -1.12 -4.35 10.16
C ASN A 90 -0.44 -3.08 10.70
N VAL A 91 0.34 -2.35 9.88
CA VAL A 91 0.97 -1.07 10.28
C VAL A 91 0.13 0.15 9.93
N VAL A 92 -0.83 0.00 9.02
CA VAL A 92 -1.86 1.00 8.74
C VAL A 92 -3.24 0.36 8.75
N ARG A 93 -4.27 1.17 8.99
CA ARG A 93 -5.68 0.74 8.95
C ARG A 93 -6.54 1.80 8.28
N ARG A 94 -7.58 1.38 7.56
CA ARG A 94 -8.56 2.31 6.96
C ARG A 94 -9.25 3.10 8.07
N ARG A 95 -9.40 4.40 7.88
CA ARG A 95 -10.19 5.27 8.74
C ARG A 95 -11.66 5.05 8.40
N VAL A 96 -12.40 4.49 9.34
CA VAL A 96 -13.86 4.45 9.31
C VAL A 96 -14.39 5.61 10.13
N THR A 97 -15.19 6.47 9.52
CA THR A 97 -15.93 7.49 10.28
C THR A 97 -16.99 6.74 11.09
N PRO A 98 -17.07 6.93 12.41
CA PRO A 98 -18.13 6.30 13.20
C PRO A 98 -19.48 6.73 12.63
N VAL A 99 -20.31 5.76 12.24
CA VAL A 99 -21.70 6.00 11.88
C VAL A 99 -22.40 6.38 13.17
N THR A 100 -22.82 7.64 13.29
CA THR A 100 -23.76 8.04 14.34
C THR A 100 -25.08 7.36 14.01
N VAL A 101 -25.42 6.31 14.77
CA VAL A 101 -26.73 5.64 14.73
C VAL A 101 -27.68 6.38 15.66
#